data_AF-A0A655J6I0-F1
#
_entry.id   AF-A0A655J6I0-F1
#
_cell.length_a   1.000
_cell.length_b   1.000
_cell.length_c   1.000
_cell.angle_alpha   90.00
_cell.angle_beta   90.00
_cell.angle_gamma   90.00
#
_symmetry.space_group_name_H-M   'P 1'
#
loop_
_entity.id
_entity.type
_entity.pdbx_description
1 polymer ?
#
loop_
_entity_poly.entity_id
_entity_poly.type
_entity_poly.pdbx_seq_one_letter_code
_entity_poly.pdbx_strand_id
1 'polypeptide(L)'
;MPFERLEARVAEIATELARIPLSQLQAQKLIVNQAYENMGLASTQLLGGILDGLMRNTPDALEFIRTAQTQGVRAAVERRDGPFGDYSQAPPELRPDPTHVITPDGSM
;
A
#
# COMPACT_ATOMS: atom_id res chain seq x y z
N MET A 1 11.51 4.86 8.35
CA MET A 1 12.97 4.71 8.53
C MET A 1 13.63 5.07 7.21
N PRO A 2 14.86 5.63 7.19
CA PRO A 2 15.61 5.80 5.94
C PRO A 2 15.68 4.48 5.17
N PHE A 3 15.67 4.54 3.83
CA PHE A 3 15.55 3.36 2.99
C PHE A 3 16.67 2.35 3.26
N GLU A 4 17.90 2.83 3.43
CA GLU A 4 19.11 2.04 3.68
C GLU A 4 19.04 1.25 5.00
N ARG A 5 18.13 1.63 5.90
CA ARG A 5 17.92 0.99 7.20
C ARG A 5 16.63 0.17 7.27
N LEU A 6 15.83 0.17 6.21
CA LEU A 6 14.50 -0.45 6.21
C LEU A 6 14.61 -1.96 6.47
N GLU A 7 15.38 -2.69 5.67
CA GLU A 7 15.56 -4.13 5.80
C GLU A 7 16.14 -4.52 7.18
N ALA A 8 17.20 -3.82 7.61
CA ALA A 8 17.81 -4.05 8.91
C ALA A 8 16.79 -3.88 10.05
N ARG A 9 15.93 -2.85 9.97
CA ARG A 9 14.89 -2.64 10.97
C ARG A 9 13.82 -3.73 10.92
N VAL A 10 13.37 -4.10 9.73
CA VAL A 10 12.35 -5.16 9.57
C VAL A 10 12.85 -6.46 10.21
N ALA A 11 14.09 -6.85 9.91
CA ALA A 11 14.73 -8.04 10.48
C ALA A 11 14.89 -7.96 12.01
N GLU A 12 15.28 -6.79 12.53
CA GLU A 12 15.38 -6.54 13.97
C GLU A 12 14.02 -6.77 14.67
N ILE A 13 12.95 -6.12 14.19
CA ILE A 13 11.60 -6.25 14.77
C ILE A 13 11.10 -7.69 14.66
N ALA A 14 11.28 -8.33 13.50
CA ALA A 14 10.86 -9.71 13.29
C ALA A 14 11.59 -10.67 14.25
N THR A 15 12.89 -10.44 14.46
CA THR A 15 13.71 -11.22 15.41
C THR A 15 13.26 -11.02 16.85
N GLU A 16 12.91 -9.78 17.24
CA GLU A 16 12.35 -9.50 18.57
C GLU A 16 11.00 -10.21 18.78
N LEU A 17 10.09 -10.13 17.82
CA LEU A 17 8.80 -10.82 17.88
C LEU A 17 8.98 -12.34 17.97
N ALA A 18 9.92 -12.91 17.21
CA ALA A 18 10.20 -14.35 17.21
C ALA A 18 10.73 -14.89 18.56
N ARG A 19 11.22 -14.01 19.45
CA ARG A 19 11.66 -14.39 20.82
C ARG A 19 10.49 -14.56 21.80
N ILE A 20 9.28 -14.14 21.43
CA ILE A 20 8.11 -14.22 22.29
C ILE A 20 7.48 -15.63 22.16
N PRO A 21 7.18 -16.32 23.26
CA PRO A 21 6.42 -17.58 23.24
C PRO A 21 5.17 -17.51 22.36
N LEU A 22 5.00 -18.52 21.49
CA LEU A 22 3.94 -18.53 20.49
C LEU A 22 2.54 -18.37 21.09
N SER A 23 2.27 -19.00 22.23
CA SER A 23 0.98 -18.89 22.92
C SER A 23 0.66 -17.45 23.33
N GLN A 24 1.67 -16.67 23.72
CA GLN A 24 1.50 -15.26 24.09
C GLN A 24 1.25 -14.41 22.85
N LEU A 25 1.99 -14.62 21.76
CA LEU A 25 1.74 -13.95 20.47
C LEU A 25 0.33 -14.20 19.95
N GLN A 26 -0.14 -15.46 20.03
CA GLN A 26 -1.49 -15.84 19.61
C GLN A 26 -2.55 -15.15 20.47
N ALA A 27 -2.42 -15.20 21.80
CA ALA A 27 -3.36 -14.55 22.71
C ALA A 27 -3.45 -13.03 22.46
N GLN A 28 -2.30 -12.36 22.28
CA GLN A 28 -2.28 -10.93 22.00
C GLN A 28 -2.90 -10.60 20.63
N LYS A 29 -2.57 -11.38 19.59
CA LYS A 29 -3.16 -11.19 18.25
C LYS A 29 -4.68 -11.38 18.27
N LEU A 30 -5.18 -12.36 19.01
CA LEU A 30 -6.63 -12.59 19.15
C LEU A 30 -7.33 -11.38 19.79
N ILE A 31 -6.81 -10.85 20.89
CA ILE A 31 -7.43 -9.71 21.59
C ILE A 31 -7.41 -8.45 20.71
N VAL A 32 -6.28 -8.16 20.05
CA VAL A 32 -6.16 -7.01 19.14
C VAL A 32 -7.11 -7.16 17.96
N ASN A 33 -7.16 -8.33 17.32
CA ASN A 33 -8.09 -8.58 16.21
C ASN A 33 -9.55 -8.40 16.63
N GLN A 34 -9.94 -8.91 17.80
CA GLN A 34 -11.31 -8.77 18.31
C GLN A 34 -11.71 -7.29 18.48
N ALA A 35 -10.78 -6.43 18.88
CA ALA A 35 -11.03 -4.99 18.97
C ALA A 35 -11.36 -4.40 17.58
N TYR A 36 -10.59 -4.75 16.54
CA TYR A 36 -10.85 -4.30 15.16
C TYR A 36 -12.14 -4.88 14.56
N GLU A 37 -12.43 -6.14 14.83
CA GLU A 37 -13.69 -6.77 14.43
C GLU A 37 -14.88 -6.03 15.04
N ASN A 38 -14.81 -5.70 16.33
CA ASN A 38 -15.86 -4.94 17.03
C ASN A 38 -16.00 -3.50 16.53
N MET A 39 -14.94 -2.91 15.97
CA MET A 39 -15.00 -1.60 15.30
C MET A 39 -15.65 -1.66 13.91
N GLY A 40 -16.10 -2.84 13.46
CA GLY A 40 -16.86 -2.99 12.21
C GLY A 40 -16.01 -3.27 10.98
N LEU A 41 -14.80 -3.84 11.15
CA LEU A 41 -13.88 -4.16 10.05
C LEU A 41 -14.57 -4.89 8.87
N ALA A 42 -15.42 -5.87 9.15
CA ALA A 42 -16.13 -6.63 8.13
C ALA A 42 -17.07 -5.75 7.28
N SER A 43 -17.84 -4.87 7.92
CA SER A 43 -18.75 -3.95 7.24
C SER A 43 -17.99 -2.94 6.38
N THR A 44 -16.87 -2.41 6.91
CA THR A 44 -15.99 -1.51 6.15
C THR A 44 -15.40 -2.21 4.92
N GLN A 45 -14.95 -3.45 5.05
CA GLN A 45 -14.41 -4.23 3.92
C GLN A 45 -15.48 -4.49 2.84
N LEU A 46 -16.71 -4.86 3.26
CA LEU A 46 -17.82 -5.09 2.33
C LEU A 46 -18.15 -3.81 1.54
N LEU A 47 -18.38 -2.69 2.24
CA LEU A 47 -18.72 -1.42 1.61
C LEU A 47 -17.57 -0.90 0.75
N GLY A 48 -16.33 -1.03 1.23
CA GLY A 48 -15.12 -0.63 0.49
C GLY A 48 -15.05 -1.29 -0.88
N GLY A 49 -15.21 -2.61 -0.94
CA GLY A 49 -15.19 -3.34 -2.21
C GLY A 49 -16.34 -2.98 -3.15
N ILE A 50 -17.56 -2.79 -2.63
CA ILE A 50 -18.71 -2.38 -3.43
C ILE A 50 -18.50 -0.99 -4.03
N LEU A 51 -18.12 -0.02 -3.20
CA LEU A 51 -17.93 1.37 -3.63
C LEU A 51 -16.77 1.49 -4.62
N ASP A 52 -15.66 0.79 -4.37
CA ASP A 52 -14.53 0.71 -5.29
C ASP A 52 -14.92 0.07 -6.63
N GLY A 53 -15.76 -0.99 -6.63
CA GLY A 53 -16.35 -1.54 -7.84
C GLY A 53 -17.21 -0.52 -8.61
N LEU A 54 -18.04 0.26 -7.92
CA LEU A 54 -18.85 1.31 -8.51
C LEU A 54 -17.98 2.42 -9.12
N MET A 55 -16.94 2.87 -8.41
CA MET A 55 -16.01 3.90 -8.87
C MET A 55 -15.28 3.51 -10.16
N ARG A 56 -15.04 2.22 -10.41
CA ARG A 56 -14.44 1.76 -11.68
C ARG A 56 -15.38 1.77 -12.89
N ASN A 57 -16.67 2.05 -12.69
CA ASN A 57 -17.70 2.02 -13.72
C ASN A 57 -18.33 3.41 -13.98
N THR A 58 -17.74 4.48 -13.47
CA THR A 58 -18.15 5.85 -13.77
C THR A 58 -17.60 6.31 -15.12
N PRO A 59 -18.18 7.36 -15.74
CA PRO A 59 -17.61 7.98 -16.94
C PRO A 59 -16.13 8.38 -16.79
N ASP A 60 -15.77 8.95 -15.63
CA ASP A 60 -14.39 9.37 -15.33
C ASP A 60 -13.42 8.18 -15.32
N ALA A 61 -13.82 7.06 -14.72
CA ALA A 61 -13.02 5.85 -14.72
C ALA A 61 -12.90 5.25 -16.14
N LEU A 62 -13.95 5.28 -16.94
CA LEU A 62 -13.90 4.84 -18.33
C LEU A 62 -12.96 5.70 -19.17
N GLU A 63 -12.88 7.01 -18.91
CA GLU A 63 -11.92 7.90 -19.55
C GLU A 63 -10.47 7.61 -19.10
N PHE A 64 -10.25 7.39 -17.80
CA PHE A 64 -8.96 6.97 -17.26
C PHE A 64 -8.50 5.66 -17.92
N ILE A 65 -9.38 4.65 -18.00
CA ILE A 65 -9.11 3.37 -18.63
C ILE A 65 -8.79 3.55 -20.12
N ARG A 66 -9.57 4.35 -20.85
CA ARG A 66 -9.33 4.64 -22.27
C ARG A 66 -7.96 5.28 -22.48
N THR A 67 -7.58 6.24 -21.64
CA THR A 67 -6.27 6.89 -21.70
C THR A 67 -5.17 5.87 -21.41
N ALA A 68 -5.32 5.05 -20.36
CA ALA A 68 -4.36 4.01 -20.03
C ALA A 68 -4.19 2.97 -21.15
N GLN A 69 -5.27 2.59 -21.84
CA GLN A 69 -5.24 1.63 -22.94
C GLN A 69 -4.63 2.21 -24.22
N THR A 70 -4.86 3.48 -24.51
CA THR A 70 -4.45 4.11 -25.78
C THR A 70 -3.11 4.84 -25.70
N GLN A 71 -2.73 5.33 -24.52
CA GLN A 71 -1.55 6.17 -24.28
C GLN A 71 -0.63 5.60 -23.18
N GLY A 72 -1.03 4.49 -22.53
CA GLY A 72 -0.28 3.85 -21.46
C GLY A 72 -0.65 4.36 -20.07
N VAL A 73 -0.39 3.52 -19.05
CA VAL A 73 -0.71 3.80 -17.64
C VAL A 73 -0.02 5.06 -17.14
N ARG A 74 1.24 5.30 -17.55
CA ARG A 74 2.00 6.48 -17.16
C ARG A 74 1.29 7.78 -17.56
N ALA A 75 0.84 7.89 -18.81
CA ALA A 75 0.12 9.07 -19.30
C ALA A 75 -1.19 9.30 -18.53
N ALA A 76 -1.94 8.22 -18.23
CA ALA A 76 -3.17 8.31 -17.44
C ALA A 76 -2.90 8.81 -16.01
N VAL A 77 -1.83 8.33 -15.37
CA VAL A 77 -1.42 8.76 -14.01
C VAL A 77 -0.90 10.19 -14.01
N GLU A 78 -0.05 10.56 -14.98
CA GLU A 78 0.46 11.95 -15.12
C GLU A 78 -0.70 12.94 -15.30
N ARG A 79 -1.72 12.58 -16.10
CA ARG A 79 -2.93 13.41 -16.27
C ARG A 79 -3.75 13.51 -14.99
N ARG A 80 -3.90 12.40 -14.24
CA ARG A 80 -4.66 12.34 -12.98
C ARG A 80 -3.98 13.18 -11.89
N ASP A 81 -2.66 13.07 -11.77
CA ASP A 81 -1.88 13.63 -10.68
C ASP A 81 -1.36 15.04 -10.98
N GLY A 82 -1.25 15.42 -12.26
CA GLY A 82 -0.74 16.71 -12.73
C GLY A 82 -1.32 17.94 -12.01
N PRO A 83 -2.65 18.00 -11.73
CA PRO A 83 -3.23 19.11 -10.98
C PRO A 83 -2.73 19.25 -9.52
N PHE A 84 -2.21 18.18 -8.91
CA PHE A 84 -1.74 18.19 -7.52
C PHE A 84 -0.24 18.52 -7.39
N GLY A 85 0.54 18.31 -8.45
CA GLY A 85 1.98 18.59 -8.44
C GLY A 85 2.75 17.79 -7.39
N ASP A 86 2.29 16.56 -7.10
CA ASP A 86 2.86 15.69 -6.07
C ASP A 86 3.44 14.38 -6.66
N TYR A 87 4.07 13.58 -5.80
CA TYR A 87 4.65 12.29 -6.15
C TYR A 87 5.58 12.34 -7.38
N SER A 88 5.21 11.67 -8.49
CA SER A 88 5.98 11.68 -9.74
C SER A 88 5.97 13.04 -10.46
N GLN A 89 4.98 13.88 -10.14
CA GLN A 89 4.80 15.24 -10.68
C GLN A 89 5.40 16.31 -9.78
N ALA A 90 5.92 15.95 -8.60
CA ALA A 90 6.56 16.88 -7.66
C ALA A 90 7.87 17.48 -8.24
N PRO A 91 8.40 18.56 -7.63
CA PRO A 91 9.77 19.01 -7.87
C PRO A 91 10.80 17.88 -7.65
N PRO A 92 11.93 17.86 -8.37
CA PRO A 92 12.92 16.77 -8.31
C PRO A 92 13.34 16.37 -6.89
N GLU A 93 13.45 17.33 -5.98
CA GLU A 93 13.83 17.14 -4.58
C GLU A 93 12.78 16.42 -3.71
N LEU A 94 11.52 16.36 -4.16
CA LEU A 94 10.41 15.68 -3.47
C LEU A 94 9.99 14.37 -4.16
N ARG A 95 10.59 14.05 -5.32
CA ARG A 95 10.29 12.80 -6.03
C ARG A 95 10.87 11.60 -5.27
N PRO A 96 10.18 10.45 -5.27
CA PRO A 96 10.76 9.21 -4.76
C PRO A 96 12.07 8.88 -5.46
N ASP A 97 13.09 8.46 -4.71
CA ASP A 97 14.36 8.01 -5.27
C ASP A 97 14.15 6.68 -6.02
N PRO A 98 14.36 6.62 -7.34
CA PRO A 98 14.14 5.40 -8.12
C PRO A 98 15.16 4.29 -7.83
N THR A 99 16.26 4.61 -7.12
CA THR A 99 17.26 3.62 -6.70
C THR A 99 16.87 2.88 -5.43
N HIS A 100 15.82 3.33 -4.73
CA HIS A 100 15.26 2.65 -3.56
C HIS A 100 14.50 1.37 -3.96
N VAL A 101 15.25 0.32 -4.30
CA VAL A 101 14.74 -0.98 -4.75
C VAL A 101 15.11 -2.06 -3.73
N ILE A 102 14.13 -2.86 -3.30
CA ILE A 102 14.36 -4.05 -2.47
C ILE A 102 14.45 -5.25 -3.40
N THR A 103 15.59 -5.93 -3.40
CA THR A 103 15.79 -7.20 -4.09
C THR A 103 15.56 -8.34 -3.11
N PRO A 104 14.59 -9.23 -3.32
CA PRO A 104 14.40 -10.39 -2.45
C PRO A 104 15.66 -11.26 -2.45
N ASP A 105 16.15 -11.65 -1.29
CA ASP A 105 17.23 -12.63 -1.20
C ASP A 105 16.78 -13.96 -1.81
N GLY A 106 17.52 -14.48 -2.79
CA GLY A 106 17.19 -15.70 -3.53
C GLY A 106 17.35 -17.00 -2.73
N SER A 107 17.66 -16.92 -1.44
CA SER A 107 17.80 -18.05 -0.53
C SER A 107 16.57 -18.14 0.38
N MET A 108 15.54 -18.82 -0.11
CA MET A 108 14.57 -19.52 0.73
C MET A 108 15.04 -20.95 0.96
#